data_AF-A0A0B6YI42-F1
#
_entry.id   AF-A0A0B6YI42-F1
#
_cell.length_a   1.000
_cell.length_b   1.000
_cell.length_c   1.000
_cell.angle_alpha   90.00
_cell.angle_beta   90.00
_cell.angle_gamma   90.00
#
_symmetry.space_group_name_H-M   'P 1'
#
loop_
_entity.id
_entity.type
_entity.pdbx_description
1 polymer ?
#
loop_
_entity_poly.entity_id
_entity_poly.type
_entity_poly.pdbx_seq_one_letter_code
_entity_poly.pdbx_strand_id
1 'polypeptide(L)'
;VTNQLQAVHGRSGVIMWVGGGAPIKWVTPTRYVQYNKNVKNETKVDMLIEWFTNEHPINLGMIYFDEPDGFGHTYGPDSPQVTGMIGGLDAVVGYLLKRLQE
;
A
#
# COMPACT_ATOMS: atom_id res chain seq x y z
N VAL A 1 9.30 -9.48 5.10
CA VAL A 1 9.07 -10.94 5.19
C VAL A 1 9.04 -11.53 6.61
N THR A 2 9.30 -10.75 7.65
CA THR A 2 9.29 -11.20 9.06
C THR A 2 8.00 -11.92 9.47
N ASN A 3 6.84 -11.45 9.01
CA ASN A 3 5.55 -12.09 9.29
C ASN A 3 5.53 -13.58 8.87
N GLN A 4 5.93 -13.89 7.63
CA GLN A 4 6.10 -15.28 7.15
C GLN A 4 7.13 -16.07 7.98
N LEU A 5 8.20 -15.43 8.44
CA LEU A 5 9.31 -16.10 9.13
C LEU A 5 9.01 -16.41 10.61
N GLN A 6 8.15 -15.61 11.25
CA GLN A 6 7.90 -15.72 12.69
C GLN A 6 6.52 -16.31 13.04
N ALA A 7 5.56 -16.27 12.13
CA ALA A 7 4.24 -16.85 12.33
C ALA A 7 4.02 -18.06 11.41
N VAL A 8 3.57 -19.19 11.99
CA VAL A 8 3.27 -20.44 11.26
C VAL A 8 2.30 -20.22 10.09
N HIS A 9 1.41 -19.22 10.20
CA HIS A 9 0.45 -18.84 9.17
C HIS A 9 0.62 -17.38 8.71
N GLY A 10 1.82 -16.81 8.89
CA GLY A 10 2.13 -15.43 8.49
C GLY A 10 2.05 -15.27 6.97
N ARG A 11 1.15 -14.40 6.51
CA ARG A 11 0.94 -14.12 5.09
C ARG A 11 0.88 -12.62 4.87
N SER A 12 1.83 -12.09 4.12
CA SER A 12 1.91 -10.65 3.85
C SER A 12 1.53 -10.32 2.41
N GLY A 13 0.79 -9.23 2.24
CA GLY A 13 0.56 -8.58 0.96
C GLY A 13 1.32 -7.26 0.91
N VAL A 14 2.07 -7.01 -0.17
CA VAL A 14 2.87 -5.79 -0.32
C VAL A 14 2.58 -5.12 -1.66
N ILE A 15 1.96 -3.95 -1.64
CA ILE A 15 1.68 -3.16 -2.83
C ILE A 15 2.71 -2.04 -2.93
N MET A 16 3.64 -2.18 -3.89
CA MET A 16 4.58 -1.13 -4.32
C MET A 16 5.53 -0.61 -3.23
N TRP A 17 5.87 -1.43 -2.25
CA TRP A 17 6.86 -1.08 -1.25
C TRP A 17 8.29 -1.36 -1.73
N VAL A 18 9.25 -0.53 -1.33
CA VAL A 18 10.67 -0.72 -1.65
C VAL A 18 11.17 -2.07 -1.13
N GLY A 19 11.69 -2.91 -2.03
CA GLY A 19 12.12 -4.26 -1.69
C GLY A 19 10.97 -5.26 -1.47
N GLY A 20 9.71 -4.89 -1.73
CA GLY A 20 8.53 -5.75 -1.53
C GLY A 20 8.57 -7.04 -2.34
N GLY A 21 9.15 -7.03 -3.54
CA GLY A 21 9.34 -8.23 -4.36
C GLY A 21 10.73 -8.87 -4.22
N ALA A 22 11.63 -8.30 -3.42
CA ALA A 22 12.99 -8.82 -3.29
C ALA A 22 13.03 -10.03 -2.33
N PRO A 23 13.76 -11.10 -2.67
CA PRO A 23 13.94 -12.22 -1.76
C PRO A 23 14.87 -11.81 -0.61
N ILE A 24 14.31 -11.63 0.58
CA ILE A 24 15.06 -11.33 1.80
C ILE A 24 15.17 -12.62 2.60
N LYS A 25 16.40 -13.09 2.84
CA LYS A 25 16.65 -14.42 3.42
C LYS A 25 15.93 -15.53 2.64
N TRP A 26 15.94 -15.43 1.31
CA TRP A 26 15.29 -16.38 0.39
C TRP A 26 13.76 -16.46 0.49
N VAL A 27 13.13 -15.50 1.17
CA VAL A 27 11.68 -15.43 1.32
C VAL A 27 11.15 -14.14 0.70
N THR A 28 9.98 -14.21 0.09
CA THR A 28 9.19 -13.07 -0.41
C THR A 28 7.85 -12.98 0.34
N PRO A 29 7.14 -11.85 0.27
CA PRO A 29 5.76 -11.78 0.70
C PRO A 29 4.88 -12.77 -0.08
N THR A 30 3.81 -13.26 0.56
CA THR A 30 2.82 -14.14 -0.07
C THR A 30 2.21 -13.52 -1.33
N ARG A 31 1.96 -12.21 -1.30
CA ARG A 31 1.50 -11.43 -2.45
C ARG A 31 2.33 -10.16 -2.54
N TYR A 32 2.75 -9.80 -3.75
CA TYR A 32 3.37 -8.49 -3.97
C TYR A 32 3.05 -7.94 -5.35
N VAL A 33 3.01 -6.62 -5.45
CA VAL A 33 2.86 -5.87 -6.70
C VAL A 33 4.10 -5.00 -6.88
N GLN A 34 4.72 -5.10 -8.06
CA GLN A 34 5.85 -4.29 -8.45
C GLN A 34 5.44 -2.81 -8.60
N TYR A 35 6.40 -1.91 -8.40
CA TYR A 35 6.14 -0.48 -8.51
C TYR A 35 5.61 -0.10 -9.89
N ASN A 36 4.48 0.62 -9.92
CA ASN A 36 3.92 1.23 -11.12
C ASN A 36 3.19 2.51 -10.74
N LYS A 37 3.81 3.66 -11.04
CA LYS A 37 3.28 5.00 -10.75
C LYS A 37 1.93 5.32 -11.40
N ASN A 38 1.50 4.56 -12.41
CA ASN A 38 0.25 4.82 -13.13
C ASN A 38 -0.97 4.16 -12.46
N VAL A 39 -0.77 3.36 -11.42
CA VAL A 39 -1.88 2.71 -10.69
C VAL A 39 -2.50 3.71 -9.73
N LYS A 40 -3.82 3.92 -9.86
CA LYS A 40 -4.60 4.79 -8.98
C LYS A 40 -4.58 4.28 -7.55
N ASN A 41 -4.61 5.20 -6.58
CA ASN A 41 -4.52 4.85 -5.17
C ASN A 41 -5.72 4.04 -4.68
N GLU A 42 -6.92 4.29 -5.19
CA GLU A 42 -8.12 3.54 -4.89
C GLU A 42 -8.02 2.09 -5.40
N THR A 43 -7.42 1.88 -6.57
CA THR A 43 -7.14 0.52 -7.08
C THR A 43 -6.17 -0.23 -6.18
N LYS A 44 -5.16 0.45 -5.62
CA LYS A 44 -4.26 -0.15 -4.63
C LYS A 44 -5.04 -0.56 -3.36
N VAL A 45 -5.99 0.27 -2.91
CA VAL A 45 -6.87 -0.05 -1.77
C VAL A 45 -7.75 -1.27 -2.08
N ASP A 46 -8.40 -1.30 -3.25
CA ASP A 46 -9.26 -2.42 -3.66
C ASP A 46 -8.50 -3.75 -3.65
N MET A 47 -7.29 -3.77 -4.23
CA MET A 47 -6.40 -4.94 -4.22
C MET A 47 -6.05 -5.39 -2.80
N LEU A 48 -5.77 -4.44 -1.91
CA LEU A 48 -5.42 -4.74 -0.53
C LEU A 48 -6.60 -5.41 0.20
N ILE A 49 -7.80 -4.86 0.06
CA ILE A 49 -9.02 -5.39 0.67
C ILE A 49 -9.32 -6.78 0.12
N GLU A 50 -9.25 -6.98 -1.20
CA GLU A 50 -9.43 -8.29 -1.83
C GLU A 50 -8.48 -9.33 -1.21
N TRP A 51 -7.21 -8.98 -0.97
CA TRP A 51 -6.27 -9.90 -0.35
C TRP A 51 -6.59 -10.26 1.10
N PHE A 52 -7.28 -9.40 1.84
CA PHE A 52 -7.74 -9.69 3.20
C PHE A 52 -9.02 -10.55 3.21
N THR A 53 -9.83 -10.52 2.16
CA THR A 53 -11.12 -11.24 2.08
C THR A 53 -11.08 -12.49 1.19
N ASN A 54 -9.95 -12.77 0.54
CA ASN A 54 -9.76 -13.94 -0.31
C ASN A 54 -9.78 -15.27 0.50
N GLU A 55 -9.94 -16.42 -0.17
CA GLU A 55 -9.87 -17.77 0.44
C GLU A 55 -8.56 -18.02 1.19
N HIS A 56 -7.46 -17.44 0.70
CA HIS A 56 -6.17 -17.46 1.38
C HIS A 56 -5.76 -16.03 1.78
N PRO A 57 -6.34 -15.50 2.88
CA PRO A 57 -6.20 -14.10 3.22
C PRO A 57 -4.82 -13.78 3.77
N ILE A 58 -4.32 -12.59 3.47
CA ILE A 58 -3.17 -12.03 4.17
C ILE A 58 -3.58 -11.64 5.60
N ASN A 59 -2.62 -11.60 6.52
CA ASN A 59 -2.81 -11.07 7.88
C ASN A 59 -1.89 -9.87 8.17
N LEU A 60 -1.12 -9.44 7.17
CA LEU A 60 -0.37 -8.19 7.19
C LEU A 60 -0.38 -7.58 5.79
N GLY A 61 -0.82 -6.33 5.68
CA GLY A 61 -0.89 -5.59 4.42
C GLY A 61 0.00 -4.35 4.45
N MET A 62 0.68 -4.06 3.36
CA MET A 62 1.47 -2.84 3.17
C MET A 62 1.09 -2.21 1.84
N ILE A 63 0.83 -0.90 1.85
CA ILE A 63 0.45 -0.10 0.68
C ILE A 63 1.30 1.17 0.66
N TYR A 64 1.78 1.55 -0.52
CA TYR A 64 2.59 2.75 -0.73
C TYR A 64 1.88 3.75 -1.66
N PHE A 65 1.91 5.01 -1.25
CA PHE A 65 1.43 6.15 -2.04
C PHE A 65 2.60 7.10 -2.30
N ASP A 66 2.75 7.51 -3.56
CA ASP A 66 3.82 8.38 -4.01
C ASP A 66 3.65 9.83 -3.53
N GLU A 67 2.41 10.24 -3.27
CA GLU A 67 2.10 11.59 -2.81
C GLU A 67 2.03 11.64 -1.28
N PRO A 68 2.32 12.81 -0.66
CA PRO A 68 2.51 14.13 -1.26
C PRO A 68 3.96 14.45 -1.68
N ASP A 69 4.86 13.46 -1.72
CA ASP A 69 6.29 13.66 -2.02
C ASP A 69 6.51 14.33 -3.39
N GLY A 70 5.85 13.82 -4.44
CA GLY A 70 5.96 14.38 -5.79
C GLY A 70 5.53 15.85 -5.87
N PHE A 71 4.41 16.21 -5.24
CA PHE A 71 3.96 17.59 -5.15
C PHE A 71 4.88 18.45 -4.27
N GLY A 72 5.38 17.89 -3.17
CA GLY A 72 6.36 18.56 -2.31
C GLY A 72 7.63 18.93 -3.05
N HIS A 73 8.18 18.01 -3.84
CA HIS A 73 9.34 18.25 -4.70
C HIS A 73 9.07 19.32 -5.77
N THR A 74 7.86 19.35 -6.34
CA THR A 74 7.53 20.24 -7.46
C THR A 74 7.20 21.67 -7.00
N TYR A 75 6.42 21.80 -5.92
CA TYR A 75 5.82 23.08 -5.50
C TYR A 75 6.35 23.61 -4.18
N GLY A 76 7.10 22.80 -3.43
CA GLY A 76 7.53 23.10 -2.08
C GLY A 76 6.51 22.68 -1.03
N PRO A 77 6.96 22.34 0.20
CA PRO A 77 6.12 21.73 1.23
C PRO A 77 4.98 22.63 1.73
N ASP A 78 5.17 23.95 1.74
CA ASP A 78 4.18 24.93 2.24
C ASP A 78 3.24 25.46 1.14
N SER A 79 3.16 24.76 0.01
CA SER A 79 2.36 25.21 -1.14
C SER A 79 0.88 24.83 -1.02
N PRO A 80 -0.04 25.64 -1.61
CA PRO A 80 -1.46 25.26 -1.66
C PRO A 80 -1.70 23.98 -2.48
N GLN A 81 -0.82 23.67 -3.43
CA GLN A 81 -0.84 22.43 -4.20
C GLN A 81 -0.61 21.20 -3.31
N VAL A 82 0.39 21.24 -2.43
CA VAL A 82 0.64 20.17 -1.45
C VAL A 82 -0.55 20.01 -0.50
N THR A 83 -1.11 21.12 -0.02
CA THR A 83 -2.32 21.08 0.83
C THR A 83 -3.49 20.40 0.12
N GLY A 84 -3.72 20.74 -1.16
CA GLY A 84 -4.76 20.10 -1.97
C GLY A 84 -4.50 18.60 -2.20
N MET A 85 -3.25 18.22 -2.44
CA MET A 85 -2.86 16.81 -2.60
C MET A 85 -3.07 16.00 -1.32
N ILE A 86 -2.72 16.56 -0.16
CA ILE A 86 -2.98 15.93 1.15
C ILE A 86 -4.49 15.69 1.33
N GLY A 87 -5.35 16.64 0.98
CA GLY A 87 -6.80 16.45 1.01
C GLY A 87 -7.29 15.31 0.11
N GLY A 88 -6.67 15.12 -1.06
CA GLY A 88 -6.93 13.97 -1.93
C GLY A 88 -6.51 12.63 -1.30
N LEU A 89 -5.35 12.58 -0.63
CA LEU A 89 -4.88 11.39 0.08
C LEU A 89 -5.75 11.05 1.29
N ASP A 90 -6.24 12.07 2.02
CA ASP A 90 -7.18 11.89 3.12
C ASP A 90 -8.46 11.19 2.62
N ALA A 91 -8.98 11.58 1.46
CA ALA A 91 -10.13 10.90 0.84
C ALA A 91 -9.83 9.43 0.49
N VAL A 92 -8.62 9.10 0.02
CA VAL A 92 -8.19 7.71 -0.23
C VAL A 92 -8.12 6.90 1.06
N VAL A 93 -7.59 7.48 2.14
CA VAL A 93 -7.56 6.83 3.46
C VAL A 93 -8.98 6.62 3.98
N GLY A 94 -9.86 7.62 3.83
CA GLY A 94 -11.28 7.50 4.14
C GLY A 94 -11.96 6.36 3.35
N TYR A 95 -11.63 6.22 2.07
CA TYR A 95 -12.10 5.10 1.25
C TYR A 95 -11.60 3.74 1.78
N LEU A 96 -10.32 3.63 2.13
CA LEU A 96 -9.77 2.42 2.77
C LEU A 96 -10.53 2.06 4.05
N LEU A 97 -10.73 3.03 4.95
CA LEU A 97 -11.45 2.81 6.21
C LEU A 97 -12.89 2.35 5.97
N LYS A 98 -13.58 2.95 4.99
CA LYS A 98 -14.92 2.51 4.60
C LYS A 98 -14.92 1.06 4.12
N ARG A 99 -14.00 0.69 3.23
CA ARG A 99 -13.90 -0.68 2.69
C ARG A 99 -13.55 -1.73 3.74
N LEU A 100 -12.88 -1.34 4.83
CA LEU A 100 -12.62 -2.22 5.98
C LEU A 100 -13.83 -2.45 6.88
N GLN A 101 -14.85 -1.59 6.80
CA GLN A 101 -16.09 -1.69 7.60
C GLN A 101 -17.24 -2.40 6.88
N GLU A 102 -17.10 -2.62 5.58
CA GLU A 102 -18.04 -3.40 4.75
C GLU A 102 -17.88 -4.91 4.97
#